data_AF-A0A7C6NSJ7-F1
#
_entry.id   AF-A0A7C6NSJ7-F1
#
_cell.length_a   1.000
_cell.length_b   1.000
_cell.length_c   1.000
_cell.angle_alpha   90.00
_cell.angle_beta   90.00
_cell.angle_gamma   90.00
#
_symmetry.space_group_name_H-M   'P 1'
#
loop_
_entity.id
_entity.type
_entity.pdbx_description
1 polymer ?
#
loop_
_entity_poly.entity_id
_entity_poly.type
_entity_poly.pdbx_seq_one_letter_code
_entity_poly.pdbx_strand_id
1 'polypeptide(L)'
;MKIVKVVCAPGRTGFYFDDQMAIKQGAKMDGFFYDGAPETSGFTAIRQAGESISIMLVLENGSIAWGDCAAVQYSGAGGRDPLFLAEDFIPVIMRDIAPKLEGRVVDSFCDTMEEFERMTDRDGNRLHTAIRYGLSQAILDCVAKTKSKLMCEVIAEEYGTNVSEKMIPIFSQTGDARHDNADKM
;
A
#
# COMPACT_ATOMS: atom_id res chain seq x y z
N MET A 1 -13.55 -17.67 11.25
CA MET A 1 -13.51 -16.99 9.94
C MET A 1 -12.20 -17.35 9.25
N LYS A 2 -12.26 -18.28 8.31
CA LYS A 2 -11.12 -18.65 7.46
C LYS A 2 -11.04 -17.77 6.23
N ILE A 3 -9.83 -17.47 5.79
CA ILE A 3 -9.56 -16.90 4.46
C ILE A 3 -9.59 -18.07 3.47
N VAL A 4 -10.53 -18.05 2.52
CA VAL A 4 -10.68 -19.13 1.52
C VAL A 4 -9.92 -18.85 0.23
N LYS A 5 -9.69 -17.57 -0.10
CA LYS A 5 -8.98 -17.17 -1.31
C LYS A 5 -8.30 -15.82 -1.13
N VAL A 6 -7.09 -15.69 -1.68
CA VAL A 6 -6.42 -14.41 -1.90
C VAL A 6 -6.51 -14.06 -3.37
N VAL A 7 -6.94 -12.83 -3.65
CA VAL A 7 -7.02 -12.25 -4.99
C VAL A 7 -6.22 -10.96 -5.02
N CYS A 8 -5.39 -10.79 -6.05
CA CYS A 8 -4.66 -9.55 -6.31
C CYS A 8 -5.15 -8.93 -7.61
N ALA A 9 -5.34 -7.62 -7.63
CA ALA A 9 -5.68 -6.86 -8.83
C ALA A 9 -4.80 -5.61 -8.96
N PRO A 10 -4.23 -5.33 -10.15
CA PRO A 10 -3.50 -4.09 -10.37
C PRO A 10 -4.46 -2.89 -10.39
N GLY A 11 -3.99 -1.76 -9.87
CA GLY A 11 -4.76 -0.52 -9.78
C GLY A 11 -3.93 0.73 -10.06
N ARG A 12 -4.59 1.88 -9.96
CA ARG A 12 -3.97 3.21 -10.04
C ARG A 12 -4.06 3.90 -8.69
N THR A 13 -3.11 4.79 -8.42
CA THR A 13 -3.14 5.63 -7.21
C THR A 13 -3.67 7.03 -7.54
N GLY A 14 -3.81 7.87 -6.50
CA GLY A 14 -4.22 9.26 -6.67
C GLY A 14 -3.18 10.16 -7.34
N PHE A 15 -1.98 9.65 -7.67
CA PHE A 15 -0.92 10.45 -8.27
C PHE A 15 0.05 9.60 -9.13
N TYR A 16 1.27 10.10 -9.31
CA TYR A 16 2.30 9.55 -10.20
C TYR A 16 3.50 9.03 -9.42
N PHE A 17 4.25 8.13 -10.04
CA PHE A 17 5.64 7.91 -9.66
C PHE A 17 6.51 8.87 -10.45
N ASP A 18 7.30 9.66 -9.74
CA ASP A 18 8.23 10.62 -10.30
C ASP A 18 9.66 10.23 -9.95
N ASP A 19 10.54 10.28 -10.94
CA ASP A 19 11.96 10.08 -10.77
C ASP A 19 12.59 11.34 -10.14
N GLN A 20 12.70 11.31 -8.82
CA GLN A 20 13.25 12.44 -8.07
C GLN A 20 14.68 12.78 -8.49
N MET A 21 15.49 11.78 -8.90
CA MET A 21 16.88 12.00 -9.27
C MET A 21 16.97 12.77 -10.58
N ALA A 22 16.24 12.31 -11.61
CA ALA A 22 16.16 13.02 -12.89
C ALA A 22 15.62 14.45 -12.73
N ILE A 23 14.57 14.63 -11.91
CA ILE A 23 14.00 15.97 -11.63
C ILE A 23 15.03 16.88 -10.95
N LYS A 24 15.75 16.38 -9.93
CA LYS A 24 16.79 17.17 -9.25
C LYS A 24 17.98 17.52 -10.15
N GLN A 25 18.25 16.72 -11.17
CA GLN A 25 19.27 17.00 -12.18
C GLN A 25 18.82 17.99 -13.26
N GLY A 26 17.59 18.49 -13.18
CA GLY A 26 17.08 19.55 -14.05
C GLY A 26 16.28 19.05 -15.24
N ALA A 27 15.63 17.89 -15.13
CA ALA A 27 14.61 17.48 -16.09
C ALA A 27 13.59 18.60 -16.33
N LYS A 28 13.33 18.91 -17.59
CA LYS A 28 12.44 20.01 -17.98
C LYS A 28 11.02 19.51 -18.08
N MET A 29 10.06 20.31 -17.63
CA MET A 29 8.65 20.00 -17.82
C MET A 29 8.22 20.30 -19.25
N ASP A 30 7.48 19.37 -19.86
CA ASP A 30 6.68 19.59 -21.06
C ASP A 30 5.21 19.34 -20.72
N GLY A 31 4.47 20.43 -20.50
CA GLY A 31 3.12 20.37 -19.96
C GLY A 31 3.09 19.66 -18.60
N PHE A 32 2.45 18.49 -18.56
CA PHE A 32 2.35 17.66 -17.36
C PHE A 32 3.46 16.60 -17.24
N PHE A 33 4.22 16.36 -18.31
CA PHE A 33 5.30 15.38 -18.36
C PHE A 33 6.66 16.04 -18.15
N TYR A 34 7.71 15.22 -18.10
CA TYR A 34 9.10 15.66 -18.08
C TYR A 34 9.84 15.10 -19.28
N ASP A 35 10.67 15.93 -19.91
CA ASP A 35 11.58 15.55 -20.98
C ASP A 35 12.87 14.94 -20.42
N GLY A 36 13.38 13.91 -21.09
CA GLY A 36 14.66 13.27 -20.80
C GLY A 36 14.53 11.78 -20.49
N ALA A 37 15.64 11.20 -20.02
CA ALA A 37 15.68 9.82 -19.57
C ALA A 37 15.51 9.75 -18.04
N PRO A 38 14.87 8.69 -17.51
CA PRO A 38 14.92 8.42 -16.09
C PRO A 38 16.34 8.00 -15.66
N GLU A 39 16.67 8.30 -14.42
CA GLU A 39 17.94 8.02 -13.74
C GLU A 39 17.77 6.95 -12.64
N THR A 40 16.55 6.75 -12.13
CA THR A 40 16.24 5.78 -11.08
C THR A 40 15.85 4.43 -11.68
N SER A 41 16.45 3.34 -11.18
CA SER A 41 16.19 1.98 -11.66
C SER A 41 14.70 1.62 -11.63
N GLY A 42 14.25 0.98 -12.71
CA GLY A 42 12.85 0.55 -12.91
C GLY A 42 11.96 1.58 -13.60
N PHE A 43 12.33 2.86 -13.58
CA PHE A 43 11.57 3.89 -14.31
C PHE A 43 11.79 3.76 -15.82
N THR A 44 10.71 3.94 -16.58
CA THR A 44 10.74 3.99 -18.05
C THR A 44 10.48 5.40 -18.60
N ALA A 45 9.94 6.27 -17.75
CA ALA A 45 9.78 7.69 -17.98
C ALA A 45 10.01 8.44 -16.66
N ILE A 46 10.46 9.70 -16.70
CA ILE A 46 10.70 10.52 -15.51
C ILE A 46 9.42 10.69 -14.67
N ARG A 47 8.26 10.73 -15.33
CA ARG A 47 6.95 10.62 -14.69
C ARG A 47 6.18 9.48 -15.32
N GLN A 48 5.66 8.58 -14.49
CA GLN A 48 4.78 7.49 -14.92
C GLN A 48 3.61 7.32 -13.95
N ALA A 49 2.54 6.66 -14.42
CA ALA A 49 1.34 6.47 -13.62
C ALA A 49 1.67 5.74 -12.31
N GLY A 50 1.17 6.26 -11.19
CA GLY A 50 1.28 5.57 -9.91
C GLY A 50 0.45 4.30 -9.92
N GLU A 51 1.00 3.23 -9.35
CA GLU A 51 0.39 1.90 -9.35
C GLU A 51 0.10 1.41 -7.94
N SER A 52 -0.95 0.61 -7.84
CA SER A 52 -1.34 -0.09 -6.62
C SER A 52 -1.63 -1.57 -6.90
N ILE A 53 -1.67 -2.36 -5.84
CA ILE A 53 -2.22 -3.72 -5.88
C ILE A 53 -3.27 -3.84 -4.79
N SER A 54 -4.52 -4.11 -5.17
CA SER A 54 -5.56 -4.45 -4.20
C SER A 54 -5.41 -5.91 -3.78
N ILE A 55 -5.21 -6.15 -2.49
CA ILE A 55 -5.22 -7.48 -1.86
C ILE A 55 -6.62 -7.71 -1.29
N MET A 56 -7.33 -8.67 -1.87
CA MET A 56 -8.67 -9.08 -1.44
C MET A 56 -8.60 -10.47 -0.80
N LEU A 57 -9.09 -10.58 0.43
CA LEU A 57 -9.19 -11.83 1.17
C LEU A 57 -10.66 -12.26 1.20
N VAL A 58 -11.00 -13.26 0.40
CA VAL A 58 -12.34 -13.86 0.41
C VAL A 58 -12.44 -14.71 1.67
N LEU A 59 -13.47 -14.46 2.49
CA LEU A 59 -13.68 -15.15 3.75
C LEU A 59 -14.72 -16.27 3.60
N GLU A 60 -14.71 -17.25 4.49
CA GLU A 60 -15.59 -18.43 4.42
C GLU A 60 -17.10 -18.11 4.46
N ASN A 61 -17.48 -16.95 4.99
CA ASN A 61 -18.85 -16.44 4.99
C ASN A 61 -19.23 -15.66 3.71
N GLY A 62 -18.33 -15.56 2.73
CA GLY A 62 -18.53 -14.85 1.47
C GLY A 62 -18.20 -13.35 1.51
N SER A 63 -17.86 -12.79 2.67
CA SER A 63 -17.37 -11.40 2.74
C SER A 63 -15.95 -11.27 2.22
N ILE A 64 -15.55 -10.05 1.85
CA ILE A 64 -14.21 -9.76 1.30
C ILE A 64 -13.55 -8.70 2.20
N ALA A 65 -12.40 -9.04 2.77
CA ALA A 65 -11.51 -8.06 3.38
C ALA A 65 -10.56 -7.46 2.34
N TRP A 66 -10.19 -6.19 2.49
CA TRP A 66 -9.47 -5.43 1.45
C TRP A 66 -8.33 -4.61 2.06
N GLY A 67 -7.16 -4.64 1.41
CA GLY A 67 -6.12 -3.63 1.59
C GLY A 67 -5.43 -3.26 0.28
N ASP A 68 -4.97 -2.01 0.15
CA ASP A 68 -4.26 -1.54 -1.05
C ASP A 68 -2.77 -1.36 -0.78
N CYS A 69 -1.95 -2.09 -1.55
CA CYS A 69 -0.52 -1.84 -1.65
C CYS A 69 -0.31 -0.54 -2.44
N ALA A 70 0.41 0.40 -1.85
CA ALA A 70 0.76 1.65 -2.50
C ALA A 70 2.15 2.12 -2.05
N ALA A 71 2.85 2.81 -2.94
CA ALA A 71 4.12 3.47 -2.65
C ALA A 71 3.99 4.99 -2.79
N VAL A 72 4.97 5.72 -2.28
CA VAL A 72 5.01 7.18 -2.38
C VAL A 72 5.38 7.65 -3.80
N GLN A 73 5.13 8.93 -4.09
CA GLN A 73 5.47 9.56 -5.38
C GLN A 73 6.94 9.32 -5.81
N TYR A 74 7.89 9.45 -4.89
CA TYR A 74 9.31 9.23 -5.17
C TYR A 74 9.74 7.80 -4.79
N SER A 75 9.06 6.78 -5.33
CA SER A 75 9.42 5.36 -5.14
C SER A 75 10.84 5.10 -5.68
N GLY A 76 11.64 4.27 -5.02
CA GLY A 76 13.05 4.04 -5.40
C GLY A 76 14.03 5.15 -4.99
N ALA A 77 13.57 6.30 -4.50
CA ALA A 77 14.46 7.41 -4.11
C ALA A 77 14.96 7.31 -2.66
N GLY A 78 16.22 7.73 -2.42
CA GLY A 78 16.70 8.10 -1.08
C GLY A 78 16.65 7.00 -0.02
N GLY A 79 16.97 5.75 -0.39
CA GLY A 79 16.96 4.60 0.52
C GLY A 79 15.59 3.95 0.72
N ARG A 80 14.58 4.38 -0.06
CA ARG A 80 13.30 3.67 -0.18
C ARG A 80 13.49 2.36 -0.94
N ASP A 81 12.54 1.46 -0.73
CA ASP A 81 12.39 0.28 -1.59
C ASP A 81 12.22 0.70 -3.07
N PRO A 82 12.46 -0.23 -4.01
CA PRO A 82 12.39 0.04 -5.45
C PRO A 82 11.08 0.66 -5.95
N LEU A 83 11.04 0.97 -7.25
CA LEU A 83 9.79 1.37 -7.90
C LEU A 83 8.74 0.25 -7.76
N PHE A 84 7.53 0.60 -7.30
CA PHE A 84 6.47 -0.37 -7.03
C PHE A 84 5.55 -0.55 -8.24
N LEU A 85 5.85 -1.52 -9.11
CA LEU A 85 5.02 -1.86 -10.27
C LEU A 85 4.17 -3.10 -9.99
N ALA A 86 2.89 -3.06 -10.37
CA ALA A 86 1.99 -4.15 -10.04
C ALA A 86 2.40 -5.47 -10.68
N GLU A 87 2.92 -5.41 -11.92
CA GLU A 87 3.41 -6.59 -12.65
C GLU A 87 4.57 -7.31 -11.97
N ASP A 88 5.44 -6.57 -11.28
CA ASP A 88 6.60 -7.12 -10.58
C ASP A 88 6.20 -7.77 -9.24
N PHE A 89 5.24 -7.16 -8.53
CA PHE A 89 4.94 -7.52 -7.14
C PHE A 89 3.69 -8.39 -6.95
N ILE A 90 2.75 -8.45 -7.90
CA ILE A 90 1.66 -9.44 -7.85
C ILE A 90 2.21 -10.88 -7.78
N PRO A 91 3.21 -11.28 -8.60
CA PRO A 91 3.80 -12.62 -8.52
C PRO A 91 4.37 -12.93 -7.14
N VAL A 92 5.03 -11.97 -6.47
CA VAL A 92 5.56 -12.13 -5.11
C VAL A 92 4.45 -12.40 -4.11
N ILE A 93 3.37 -11.61 -4.14
CA ILE A 93 2.22 -11.79 -3.24
C ILE A 93 1.59 -13.17 -3.44
N MET A 94 1.33 -13.56 -4.70
CA MET A 94 0.69 -14.83 -5.01
C MET A 94 1.58 -16.05 -4.71
N ARG A 95 2.90 -15.92 -4.86
CA ARG A 95 3.87 -17.01 -4.63
C ARG A 95 4.18 -17.22 -3.15
N ASP A 96 4.32 -16.13 -2.40
CA ASP A 96 4.93 -16.18 -1.07
C ASP A 96 3.93 -15.89 0.06
N ILE A 97 2.96 -15.01 -0.17
CA ILE A 97 2.02 -14.55 0.86
C ILE A 97 0.71 -15.33 0.80
N ALA A 98 0.11 -15.47 -0.39
CA ALA A 98 -1.19 -16.14 -0.55
C ALA A 98 -1.21 -17.56 0.06
N PRO A 99 -0.20 -18.43 -0.13
CA PRO A 99 -0.21 -19.77 0.46
C PRO A 99 -0.15 -19.80 1.99
N LYS A 100 0.30 -18.71 2.64
CA LYS A 100 0.33 -18.58 4.10
C LYS A 100 -1.00 -18.07 4.68
N LEU A 101 -1.85 -17.47 3.84
CA LEU A 101 -3.15 -16.92 4.22
C LEU A 101 -4.31 -17.84 3.86
N GLU A 102 -4.29 -18.46 2.67
CA GLU A 102 -5.38 -19.35 2.25
C GLU A 102 -5.51 -20.57 3.18
N GLY A 103 -6.71 -20.77 3.72
CA GLY A 103 -7.02 -21.77 4.74
C GLY A 103 -6.79 -21.35 6.19
N ARG A 104 -6.12 -20.21 6.43
CA ARG A 104 -5.80 -19.70 7.77
C ARG A 104 -7.00 -19.02 8.43
N VAL A 105 -7.13 -19.20 9.74
CA VAL A 105 -7.99 -18.38 10.60
C VAL A 105 -7.15 -17.21 11.11
N VAL A 106 -7.65 -15.99 10.96
CA VAL A 106 -6.97 -14.76 11.39
C VAL A 106 -7.88 -14.03 12.39
N ASP A 107 -7.45 -13.98 13.65
CA ASP A 107 -8.20 -13.45 14.78
C ASP A 107 -7.46 -12.34 15.56
N SER A 108 -6.17 -12.14 15.29
CA SER A 108 -5.32 -11.09 15.88
C SER A 108 -4.59 -10.33 14.77
N PHE A 109 -4.75 -9.00 14.73
CA PHE A 109 -4.07 -8.15 13.75
C PHE A 109 -2.58 -8.05 14.06
N CYS A 110 -2.22 -7.72 15.30
CA CYS A 110 -0.85 -7.54 15.74
C CYS A 110 0.00 -8.81 15.57
N ASP A 111 -0.48 -9.97 16.03
CA ASP A 111 0.29 -11.22 15.94
C ASP A 111 0.51 -11.64 14.49
N THR A 112 -0.53 -11.49 13.67
CA THR A 112 -0.44 -11.81 12.23
C THR A 112 0.54 -10.87 11.53
N MET A 113 0.47 -9.57 11.81
CA MET A 113 1.39 -8.62 11.19
C MET A 113 2.83 -8.74 11.69
N GLU A 114 3.06 -9.11 12.95
CA GLU A 114 4.42 -9.38 13.46
C GLU A 114 5.09 -10.53 12.68
N GLU A 115 4.33 -11.57 12.34
CA GLU A 115 4.81 -12.67 11.50
C GLU A 115 5.21 -12.18 10.10
N PHE A 116 4.33 -11.42 9.44
CA PHE A 116 4.58 -10.93 8.07
C PHE A 116 5.64 -9.82 8.01
N GLU A 117 5.83 -9.04 9.07
CA GLU A 117 6.91 -8.05 9.18
C GLU A 117 8.30 -8.69 9.28
N ARG A 118 8.37 -9.90 9.85
CA ARG A 118 9.60 -10.72 9.95
C ARG A 118 9.81 -11.63 8.76
N MET A 119 8.80 -11.79 7.91
CA MET A 119 8.87 -12.65 6.75
C MET A 119 9.83 -12.11 5.69
N THR A 120 10.56 -13.03 5.07
CA THR A 120 11.27 -12.82 3.81
C THR A 120 10.54 -13.52 2.67
N ASP A 121 10.70 -13.01 1.44
CA ASP A 121 10.33 -13.74 0.24
C ASP A 121 11.21 -14.98 0.06
N ARG A 122 10.92 -15.80 -0.97
CA ARG A 122 11.71 -17.00 -1.28
C ARG A 122 13.15 -16.71 -1.69
N ASP A 123 13.43 -15.48 -2.12
CA ASP A 123 14.73 -15.02 -2.57
C ASP A 123 15.55 -14.45 -1.39
N GLY A 124 14.99 -14.48 -0.17
CA GLY A 124 15.64 -14.04 1.06
C GLY A 124 15.53 -12.54 1.31
N ASN A 125 14.79 -11.80 0.49
CA ASN A 125 14.58 -10.37 0.66
C ASN A 125 13.45 -10.09 1.63
N ARG A 126 13.53 -8.97 2.35
CA ARG A 126 12.38 -8.48 3.11
C ARG A 126 11.28 -8.07 2.14
N LEU A 127 10.03 -8.29 2.54
CA LEU A 127 8.88 -7.84 1.75
C LEU A 127 8.92 -6.31 1.55
N HIS A 128 8.63 -5.88 0.33
CA HIS A 128 8.52 -4.46 0.00
C HIS A 128 7.52 -3.77 0.93
N THR A 129 7.86 -2.58 1.43
CA THR A 129 7.03 -1.71 2.26
C THR A 129 5.59 -1.57 1.75
N ALA A 130 5.38 -1.35 0.44
CA ALA A 130 4.06 -1.25 -0.16
C ALA A 130 3.24 -2.55 -0.02
N ILE A 131 3.87 -3.72 -0.12
CA ILE A 131 3.21 -5.02 0.12
C ILE A 131 2.80 -5.13 1.59
N ARG A 132 3.73 -4.84 2.52
CA ARG A 132 3.44 -4.89 3.96
C ARG A 132 2.33 -3.92 4.35
N TYR A 133 2.29 -2.75 3.72
CA TYR A 133 1.26 -1.74 3.90
C TYR A 133 -0.12 -2.20 3.42
N GLY A 134 -0.23 -2.77 2.21
CA GLY A 134 -1.51 -3.29 1.71
C GLY A 134 -1.96 -4.52 2.48
N LEU A 135 -1.03 -5.41 2.84
CA LEU A 135 -1.33 -6.60 3.62
C LEU A 135 -1.87 -6.25 5.01
N SER A 136 -1.28 -5.27 5.70
CA SER A 136 -1.75 -4.87 7.03
C SER A 136 -3.19 -4.34 7.00
N GLN A 137 -3.55 -3.57 5.97
CA GLN A 137 -4.93 -3.12 5.78
C GLN A 137 -5.88 -4.30 5.57
N ALA A 138 -5.53 -5.25 4.70
CA ALA A 138 -6.37 -6.41 4.41
C ALA A 138 -6.56 -7.31 5.64
N ILE A 139 -5.50 -7.50 6.43
CA ILE A 139 -5.54 -8.27 7.68
C ILE A 139 -6.37 -7.53 8.74
N LEU A 140 -6.20 -6.22 8.91
CA LEU A 140 -6.98 -5.43 9.85
C LEU A 140 -8.48 -5.50 9.53
N ASP A 141 -8.83 -5.34 8.25
CA ASP A 141 -10.20 -5.43 7.78
C ASP A 141 -10.76 -6.87 7.93
N CYS A 142 -9.93 -7.90 7.73
CA CYS A 142 -10.30 -9.30 7.99
C CYS A 142 -10.63 -9.55 9.46
N VAL A 143 -9.79 -9.07 10.38
CA VAL A 143 -10.01 -9.21 11.83
C VAL A 143 -11.26 -8.42 12.24
N ALA A 144 -11.43 -7.21 11.73
CA ALA A 144 -12.62 -6.38 11.98
C ALA A 144 -13.91 -7.10 11.55
N LYS A 145 -13.96 -7.61 10.32
CA LYS A 145 -15.10 -8.39 9.82
C LYS A 145 -15.34 -9.66 10.63
N THR A 146 -14.28 -10.37 11.00
CA THR A 146 -14.35 -11.60 11.80
C THR A 146 -14.95 -11.34 13.18
N LYS A 147 -14.58 -10.23 13.82
CA LYS A 147 -15.06 -9.82 15.14
C LYS A 147 -16.36 -9.00 15.10
N SER A 148 -16.89 -8.71 13.91
CA SER A 148 -18.00 -7.76 13.71
C SER A 148 -17.75 -6.40 14.37
N LYS A 149 -16.52 -5.90 14.22
CA LYS A 149 -16.04 -4.62 14.75
C LYS A 149 -15.66 -3.67 13.61
N LEU A 150 -15.55 -2.39 13.93
CA LEU A 150 -14.85 -1.41 13.11
C LEU A 150 -13.33 -1.64 13.23
N MET A 151 -12.58 -1.31 12.17
CA MET A 151 -11.11 -1.40 12.20
C MET A 151 -10.49 -0.56 13.32
N CYS A 152 -11.05 0.62 13.62
CA CYS A 152 -10.56 1.45 14.72
C CYS A 152 -10.75 0.81 16.10
N GLU A 153 -11.79 0.01 16.29
CA GLU A 153 -12.03 -0.72 17.54
C GLU A 153 -11.02 -1.86 17.71
N VAL A 154 -10.66 -2.55 16.61
CA VAL A 154 -9.61 -3.57 16.62
C VAL A 154 -8.27 -2.96 17.00
N ILE A 155 -7.88 -1.84 16.38
CA ILE A 155 -6.64 -1.13 16.72
C ILE A 155 -6.67 -0.66 18.17
N ALA A 156 -7.78 -0.07 18.62
CA ALA A 156 -7.91 0.40 20.00
C ALA A 156 -7.69 -0.73 21.01
N GLU A 157 -8.36 -1.86 20.79
CA GLU A 157 -8.23 -3.04 21.65
C GLU A 157 -6.81 -3.62 21.65
N GLU A 158 -6.24 -3.89 20.48
CA GLU A 158 -4.95 -4.59 20.38
C GLU A 158 -3.74 -3.73 20.77
N TYR A 159 -3.86 -2.40 20.68
CA TYR A 159 -2.83 -1.46 21.13
C TYR A 159 -3.08 -0.89 22.54
N GLY A 160 -4.14 -1.33 23.24
CA GLY A 160 -4.45 -0.86 24.59
C GLY A 160 -4.82 0.62 24.68
N THR A 161 -5.52 1.14 23.67
CA THR A 161 -5.99 2.53 23.58
C THR A 161 -7.52 2.59 23.39
N ASN A 162 -8.08 3.79 23.23
CA ASN A 162 -9.51 4.01 23.03
C ASN A 162 -9.78 4.67 21.67
N VAL A 163 -10.93 4.37 21.06
CA VAL A 163 -11.40 5.09 19.88
C VAL A 163 -11.70 6.54 20.26
N SER A 164 -11.25 7.48 19.44
CA SER A 164 -11.50 8.90 19.69
C SER A 164 -12.98 9.22 19.62
N GLU A 165 -13.51 9.87 20.67
CA GLU A 165 -14.87 10.42 20.70
C GLU A 165 -14.97 11.79 20.00
N LYS A 166 -13.85 12.29 19.50
CA LYS A 166 -13.74 13.58 18.82
C LYS A 166 -13.13 13.40 17.43
N MET A 167 -13.48 14.29 16.52
CA MET A 167 -12.89 14.34 15.19
C MET A 167 -11.38 14.58 15.27
N ILE A 168 -10.62 13.85 14.45
CA ILE A 168 -9.20 14.10 14.26
C ILE A 168 -9.04 15.22 13.21
N PRO A 169 -8.25 16.27 13.46
CA PRO A 169 -8.01 17.33 12.48
C PRO A 169 -7.49 16.76 11.15
N ILE A 170 -8.11 17.20 10.05
CA ILE A 170 -7.73 16.80 8.70
C ILE A 170 -6.73 17.84 8.16
N PHE A 171 -5.53 17.39 7.82
CA PHE A 171 -4.53 18.21 7.15
C PHE A 171 -4.60 18.01 5.64
N SER A 172 -4.73 19.11 4.90
CA SER A 172 -4.84 19.11 3.44
C SER A 172 -3.62 19.76 2.79
N GLN A 173 -3.25 19.28 1.60
CA GLN A 173 -2.09 19.76 0.83
C GLN A 173 -2.52 20.40 -0.49
N THR A 174 -1.95 21.56 -0.83
CA THR A 174 -2.34 22.36 -2.01
C THR A 174 -1.50 22.06 -3.26
N GLY A 175 -0.37 21.37 -3.12
CA GLY A 175 0.61 21.26 -4.21
C GLY A 175 1.14 22.65 -4.62
N ASP A 176 1.56 22.79 -5.89
CA ASP A 176 2.15 24.04 -6.38
C ASP A 176 1.15 25.20 -6.50
N ALA A 177 -0.12 24.90 -6.78
CA ALA A 177 -1.20 25.89 -6.90
C ALA A 177 -1.75 26.29 -5.52
N ARG A 178 -0.87 26.87 -4.69
CA ARG A 178 -1.10 27.08 -3.25
C ARG A 178 -2.32 27.94 -2.89
N HIS A 179 -2.74 28.83 -3.79
CA HIS A 179 -3.89 29.72 -3.56
C HIS A 179 -5.17 29.06 -4.07
N ASP A 180 -5.23 28.77 -5.37
CA ASP A 180 -6.40 28.17 -6.01
C ASP A 180 -6.84 26.86 -5.37
N ASN A 181 -5.89 26.03 -4.91
CA ASN A 181 -6.25 24.77 -4.26
C ASN A 181 -6.65 24.97 -2.80
N ALA A 182 -6.17 26.01 -2.11
CA ALA A 182 -6.65 26.33 -0.77
C ALA A 182 -8.12 26.77 -0.81
N ASP A 183 -8.54 27.51 -1.84
CA ASP A 183 -9.93 27.96 -2.00
C ASP A 183 -10.91 26.83 -2.37
N LYS A 184 -10.41 25.68 -2.86
CA LYS A 184 -11.23 24.50 -3.23
C LYS A 184 -11.47 23.54 -2.06
N MET A 185 -10.66 23.62 -1.00
CA MET A 185 -10.75 22.78 0.19
C MET A 185 -11.77 23.32 1.17
#